data_AF-A0A1D1YRL9-F1
#
_entry.id   AF-A0A1D1YRL9-F1
#
_cell.length_a   1.000
_cell.length_b   1.000
_cell.length_c   1.000
_cell.angle_alpha   90.00
_cell.angle_beta   90.00
_cell.angle_gamma   90.00
#
_symmetry.space_group_name_H-M   'P 1'
#
loop_
_entity.id
_entity.type
_entity.pdbx_description
1 polymer ?
#
loop_
_entity_poly.entity_id
_entity_poly.type
_entity_poly.pdbx_seq_one_letter_code
_entity_poly.pdbx_strand_id
1 'polypeptide(L)'
;MRRPGDVWGRRPGQRHQQQQQLRLFGGGVKGLTGRLTVAVLVLVACTLWLFSTVGMNRTSGSVESFDLDKLWGTAASGGWRPSSAPRSNWPPPPVESNGYLRVRCNGGLNQQRTAICNAVLAARIMNATLVLPELDTNSFWHDESGFRGIYDVEHFIKSLRYDVRIVESLPEIPSHGKTKKKKAHQMRPPRDAPPSWYKTEALEKMKEHGVIYLTPFSHRLAEEIDDPEFQRLRCRVNYHALRFKPHIMKLSHAIVRKLRAQGHFMSIHLRFEMDMLAFAG
;
A
#
# COMPACT_ATOMS: atom_id res chain seq x y z
N MET A 1 -12.13 23.83 20.24
CA MET A 1 -12.57 25.21 19.92
C MET A 1 -11.86 26.18 20.84
N ARG A 2 -10.90 26.96 20.34
CA ARG A 2 -10.36 28.16 21.01
C ARG A 2 -10.00 29.18 19.93
N ARG A 3 -10.62 30.36 19.99
CA ARG A 3 -10.19 31.58 19.30
C ARG A 3 -9.13 32.28 20.16
N PRO A 4 -8.28 33.10 19.55
CA PRO A 4 -7.88 34.36 20.17
C PRO A 4 -8.22 35.55 19.27
N GLY A 5 -8.86 36.55 19.88
CA GLY A 5 -8.99 37.89 19.34
C GLY A 5 -7.92 38.82 19.92
N ASP A 6 -7.63 39.84 19.12
CA ASP A 6 -7.50 41.26 19.44
C ASP A 6 -6.40 41.83 20.35
N VAL A 7 -5.58 42.63 19.66
CA VAL A 7 -5.28 44.06 19.88
C VAL A 7 -4.43 44.45 21.08
N TRP A 8 -3.23 44.97 20.77
CA TRP A 8 -2.38 45.76 21.66
C TRP A 8 -2.45 47.25 21.31
N GLY A 9 -2.78 48.05 22.32
CA GLY A 9 -2.63 49.50 22.36
C GLY A 9 -1.37 49.94 23.13
N ARG A 10 -0.78 51.04 22.65
CA ARG A 10 0.29 51.93 23.17
C ARG A 10 0.15 52.27 24.68
N ARG A 11 1.13 52.70 25.50
CA ARG A 11 2.47 53.39 25.47
C ARG A 11 2.94 53.51 26.97
N PRO A 12 3.97 54.29 27.42
CA PRO A 12 5.32 54.62 26.91
C PRO A 12 6.43 54.58 28.01
N GLY A 13 7.71 54.79 27.59
CA GLY A 13 8.65 55.64 28.35
C GLY A 13 10.06 55.10 28.58
N GLN A 14 11.07 55.71 27.95
CA GLN A 14 12.33 56.08 28.62
C GLN A 14 13.13 57.10 27.77
N ARG A 15 13.42 58.24 28.39
CA ARG A 15 14.36 59.29 27.98
C ARG A 15 15.76 58.91 28.48
N HIS A 16 16.79 59.21 27.69
CA HIS A 16 18.02 59.93 28.06
C HIS A 16 19.22 59.48 27.20
N GLN A 17 19.60 60.32 26.24
CA GLN A 17 20.96 60.78 25.93
C GLN A 17 20.99 61.29 24.49
N GLN A 18 20.73 62.58 24.33
CA GLN A 18 20.98 63.28 23.07
C GLN A 18 21.47 64.69 23.42
N GLN A 19 22.76 64.82 23.74
CA GLN A 19 23.51 66.08 23.63
C GLN A 19 24.97 65.85 23.97
N GLN A 20 25.78 65.52 22.96
CA GLN A 20 27.16 65.98 22.80
C GLN A 20 27.78 65.23 21.63
N GLN A 21 27.72 65.83 20.43
CA GLN A 21 28.77 65.76 19.40
C GLN A 21 28.29 66.53 18.16
N LEU A 22 28.30 67.86 18.28
CA LEU A 22 28.15 68.79 17.16
C LEU A 22 29.23 69.86 17.30
N ARG A 23 30.49 69.45 17.13
CA ARG A 23 31.61 70.31 16.76
C ARG A 23 32.63 69.47 15.98
N LEU A 24 33.20 70.07 14.94
CA LEU A 24 34.27 69.58 14.04
C LEU A 24 33.82 68.94 12.72
N PHE A 25 33.03 69.67 11.92
CA PHE A 25 33.15 69.60 10.46
C PHE A 25 34.01 70.77 9.99
N GLY A 26 35.28 70.49 9.72
CA GLY A 26 36.23 71.44 9.17
C GLY A 26 37.61 70.81 9.05
N GLY A 27 37.93 70.24 7.88
CA GLY A 27 39.31 69.81 7.60
C GLY A 27 39.46 68.73 6.53
N GLY A 28 39.76 69.16 5.30
CA GLY A 28 40.81 68.52 4.48
C GLY A 28 40.47 67.26 3.70
N VAL A 29 40.38 67.41 2.38
CA VAL A 29 40.25 66.39 1.31
C VAL A 29 41.41 65.36 1.28
N LYS A 30 42.40 65.43 2.21
CA LYS A 30 43.56 64.52 2.26
C LYS A 30 43.33 63.24 3.08
N GLY A 31 42.26 63.15 3.88
CA GLY A 31 41.94 61.95 4.66
C GLY A 31 40.97 60.97 3.99
N LEU A 32 40.30 61.40 2.91
CA LEU A 32 39.27 60.60 2.22
C LEU A 32 39.91 59.60 1.24
N THR A 33 40.98 60.00 0.56
CA THR A 33 41.72 59.16 -0.40
C THR A 33 42.41 57.97 0.27
N GLY A 34 43.00 58.15 1.46
CA GLY A 34 43.64 57.08 2.24
C GLY A 34 42.65 56.05 2.81
N ARG A 35 41.47 56.50 3.28
CA ARG A 35 40.43 55.58 3.79
C ARG A 35 39.71 54.83 2.66
N LEU A 36 39.54 55.45 1.50
CA LEU A 36 39.03 54.79 0.30
C LEU A 36 40.03 53.75 -0.26
N THR A 37 41.34 54.04 -0.26
CA THR A 37 42.33 53.05 -0.70
C THR A 37 42.40 51.84 0.23
N VAL A 38 42.34 52.05 1.54
CA VAL A 38 42.28 50.93 2.50
C VAL A 38 40.99 50.13 2.35
N ALA A 39 39.84 50.78 2.16
CA ALA A 39 38.57 50.08 1.94
C ALA A 39 38.56 49.26 0.64
N VAL A 40 39.15 49.80 -0.44
CA VAL A 40 39.31 49.08 -1.72
C VAL A 40 40.26 47.90 -1.56
N LEU A 41 41.38 48.06 -0.85
CA LEU A 41 42.31 46.95 -0.60
C LEU A 41 41.69 45.85 0.27
N VAL A 42 40.87 46.20 1.25
CA VAL A 42 40.12 45.22 2.05
C VAL A 42 39.06 44.51 1.21
N LEU A 43 38.33 45.22 0.35
CA LEU A 43 37.37 44.61 -0.59
C LEU A 43 38.06 43.68 -1.60
N VAL A 44 39.22 44.08 -2.13
CA VAL A 44 40.02 43.24 -3.03
C VAL A 44 40.57 42.02 -2.30
N ALA A 45 41.05 42.17 -1.07
CA ALA A 45 41.51 41.05 -0.26
C ALA A 45 40.35 40.11 0.11
N CYS A 46 39.18 40.63 0.49
CA CYS A 46 37.99 39.83 0.78
C CYS A 46 37.47 39.12 -0.46
N THR A 47 37.48 39.76 -1.64
CA THR A 47 37.09 39.12 -2.90
C THR A 47 38.10 38.06 -3.33
N LEU A 48 39.41 38.31 -3.21
CA LEU A 48 40.43 37.30 -3.47
C LEU A 48 40.37 36.13 -2.47
N TRP A 49 40.01 36.39 -1.20
CA TRP A 49 39.79 35.35 -0.20
C TRP A 49 38.51 34.56 -0.46
N LEU A 50 37.44 35.23 -0.90
CA LEU A 50 36.22 34.58 -1.41
C LEU A 50 36.50 33.76 -2.67
N PHE A 51 37.35 34.22 -3.59
CA PHE A 51 37.71 33.48 -4.81
C PHE A 51 38.67 32.32 -4.54
N SER A 52 39.51 32.39 -3.52
CA SER A 52 40.39 31.28 -3.11
C SER A 52 39.67 30.24 -2.24
N THR A 53 38.61 30.62 -1.51
CA THR A 53 37.70 29.68 -0.83
C THR A 53 36.64 29.11 -1.78
N VAL A 54 36.24 29.86 -2.81
CA VAL A 54 35.48 29.40 -3.99
C VAL A 54 36.43 28.96 -5.10
N GLY A 55 37.63 28.50 -4.71
CA GLY A 55 38.39 27.54 -5.50
C GLY A 55 37.46 26.34 -5.68
N MET A 56 36.78 26.34 -6.81
CA MET A 56 35.79 25.35 -7.18
C MET A 56 36.53 24.04 -7.28
N ASN A 57 36.64 23.35 -6.14
CA ASN A 57 36.62 21.90 -6.09
C ASN A 57 35.30 21.53 -6.76
N ARG A 58 35.31 21.53 -8.10
CA ARG A 58 34.77 20.42 -8.83
C ARG A 58 35.47 19.23 -8.22
N THR A 59 34.91 18.72 -7.12
CA THR A 59 34.72 17.30 -7.04
C THR A 59 34.09 16.96 -8.38
N SER A 60 34.93 16.56 -9.33
CA SER A 60 34.56 15.52 -10.25
C SER A 60 34.18 14.34 -9.35
N GLY A 61 33.00 14.45 -8.72
CA GLY A 61 32.26 13.30 -8.28
C GLY A 61 32.22 12.50 -9.55
N SER A 62 33.02 11.44 -9.57
CA SER A 62 32.97 10.44 -10.62
C SER A 62 31.50 10.17 -10.79
N VAL A 63 30.92 10.62 -11.91
CA VAL A 63 29.61 10.16 -12.31
C VAL A 63 29.87 8.67 -12.46
N GLU A 64 29.45 7.89 -11.47
CA GLU A 64 29.48 6.44 -11.60
C GLU A 64 28.82 6.16 -12.93
N SER A 65 29.58 5.61 -13.87
CA SER A 65 29.06 5.27 -15.18
C SER A 65 28.03 4.18 -14.94
N PHE A 66 26.76 4.57 -14.83
CA PHE A 66 25.67 3.63 -14.69
C PHE A 66 25.61 2.82 -15.98
N ASP A 67 25.98 1.56 -15.85
CA ASP A 67 25.82 0.58 -16.91
C ASP A 67 24.32 0.36 -17.11
N LEU A 68 23.75 1.00 -18.14
CA LEU A 68 22.34 0.89 -18.48
C LEU A 68 21.94 -0.55 -18.82
N ASP A 69 22.88 -1.39 -19.27
CA ASP A 69 22.58 -2.79 -19.55
C ASP A 69 22.34 -3.58 -18.25
N LYS A 70 22.98 -3.19 -17.14
CA LYS A 70 22.66 -3.74 -15.81
C LYS A 70 21.27 -3.38 -15.34
N LEU A 71 20.71 -2.23 -15.75
CA LEU A 71 19.35 -1.83 -15.39
C LEU A 71 18.31 -2.78 -15.99
N TRP A 72 18.57 -3.29 -17.19
CA TRP A 72 17.66 -4.19 -17.91
C TRP A 72 17.83 -5.66 -17.54
N GLY A 73 18.89 -6.00 -16.81
CA GLY A 73 19.13 -7.32 -16.26
C GLY A 73 18.14 -7.70 -15.15
N THR A 74 18.03 -9.00 -14.88
CA THR A 74 17.26 -9.48 -13.72
C THR A 74 17.96 -9.03 -12.43
N ALA A 75 17.23 -8.30 -11.57
CA ALA A 75 17.75 -7.90 -10.27
C ALA A 75 18.16 -9.13 -9.44
N ALA A 76 19.27 -9.02 -8.70
CA ALA A 76 19.74 -10.08 -7.82
C ALA A 76 18.68 -10.42 -6.77
N SER A 77 18.24 -11.67 -6.73
CA SER A 77 17.18 -12.08 -5.80
C SER A 77 17.64 -12.19 -4.35
N GLY A 78 18.94 -12.02 -4.05
CA GLY A 78 19.48 -12.15 -2.69
C GLY A 78 19.23 -13.52 -2.04
N GLY A 79 19.09 -14.58 -2.84
CA GLY A 79 18.74 -15.92 -2.36
C GLY A 79 17.23 -16.15 -2.15
N TRP A 80 16.40 -15.11 -2.30
CA TRP A 80 14.95 -15.26 -2.31
C TRP A 80 14.49 -16.01 -3.55
N ARG A 81 13.49 -16.88 -3.37
CA ARG A 81 12.90 -17.70 -4.42
C ARG A 81 11.39 -17.70 -4.30
N PRO A 82 10.64 -17.75 -5.41
CA PRO A 82 9.19 -17.93 -5.37
C PRO A 82 8.80 -19.14 -4.52
N SER A 83 7.76 -18.98 -3.69
CA SER A 83 7.29 -20.03 -2.78
C SER A 83 5.77 -20.03 -2.71
N SER A 84 5.12 -20.55 -3.76
CA SER A 84 3.67 -20.73 -3.83
C SER A 84 3.23 -22.19 -3.90
N ALA A 85 4.10 -23.11 -4.32
CA ALA A 85 3.82 -24.55 -4.29
C ALA A 85 3.92 -25.10 -2.86
N PRO A 86 3.03 -26.02 -2.43
CA PRO A 86 3.19 -26.70 -1.14
C PRO A 86 4.51 -27.44 -1.09
N ARG A 87 5.14 -27.48 0.09
CA ARG A 87 6.43 -28.17 0.27
C ARG A 87 6.37 -29.28 1.32
N SER A 88 5.34 -29.28 2.16
CA SER A 88 5.04 -30.38 3.08
C SER A 88 3.80 -31.16 2.61
N ASN A 89 3.41 -32.17 3.40
CA ASN A 89 2.17 -32.90 3.17
C ASN A 89 0.98 -31.94 3.25
N TRP A 90 0.39 -31.62 2.09
CA TRP A 90 -0.74 -30.73 1.94
C TRP A 90 -1.91 -31.48 1.30
N PRO A 91 -2.68 -32.25 2.09
CA PRO A 91 -3.72 -33.12 1.54
C PRO A 91 -4.89 -32.29 0.99
N PRO A 92 -5.61 -32.82 -0.02
CA PRO A 92 -6.81 -32.19 -0.53
C PRO A 92 -7.85 -31.98 0.59
N PRO A 93 -8.76 -31.01 0.44
CA PRO A 93 -9.82 -30.79 1.42
C PRO A 93 -10.67 -32.06 1.59
N PRO A 94 -11.18 -32.35 2.80
CA PRO A 94 -12.02 -33.53 3.03
C PRO A 94 -13.29 -33.56 2.14
N VAL A 95 -13.82 -34.77 1.96
CA VAL A 95 -15.08 -34.98 1.20
C VAL A 95 -16.27 -34.34 1.91
N GLU A 96 -16.26 -34.31 3.23
CA GLU A 96 -17.27 -33.62 4.04
C GLU A 96 -16.73 -32.26 4.52
N SER A 97 -17.56 -31.22 4.45
CA SER A 97 -17.20 -29.88 4.87
C SER A 97 -17.93 -29.52 6.18
N ASN A 98 -17.27 -28.76 7.05
CA ASN A 98 -17.87 -28.28 8.30
C ASN A 98 -19.01 -27.28 8.11
N GLY A 99 -19.17 -26.72 6.90
CA GLY A 99 -20.21 -25.75 6.57
C GLY A 99 -19.79 -24.81 5.45
N TYR A 100 -20.55 -23.74 5.26
CA TYR A 100 -20.29 -22.73 4.23
C TYR A 100 -19.79 -21.43 4.84
N LEU A 101 -18.72 -20.90 4.27
CA LEU A 101 -18.15 -19.60 4.62
C LEU A 101 -18.54 -18.58 3.55
N ARG A 102 -19.31 -17.56 3.94
CA ARG A 102 -19.49 -16.32 3.17
C ARG A 102 -18.62 -15.22 3.74
N VAL A 103 -18.10 -14.37 2.87
CA VAL A 103 -17.18 -13.30 3.25
C VAL A 103 -17.46 -12.05 2.42
N ARG A 104 -17.52 -10.89 3.06
CA ARG A 104 -17.53 -9.59 2.37
C ARG A 104 -16.18 -8.90 2.54
N CYS A 105 -15.42 -8.86 1.46
CA CYS A 105 -14.13 -8.20 1.36
C CYS A 105 -14.34 -6.69 1.16
N ASN A 106 -13.89 -5.89 2.12
CA ASN A 106 -14.05 -4.44 2.10
C ASN A 106 -12.71 -3.69 1.99
N GLY A 107 -12.78 -2.40 1.64
CA GLY A 107 -11.61 -1.55 1.37
C GLY A 107 -11.33 -1.36 -0.13
N GLY A 108 -10.18 -0.79 -0.48
CA GLY A 108 -9.78 -0.62 -1.89
C GLY A 108 -9.46 -1.94 -2.60
N LEU A 109 -9.39 -1.96 -3.93
CA LEU A 109 -9.23 -3.20 -4.72
C LEU A 109 -8.05 -4.08 -4.27
N ASN A 110 -6.90 -3.48 -3.95
CA ASN A 110 -5.74 -4.22 -3.43
C ASN A 110 -5.95 -4.78 -2.02
N GLN A 111 -6.69 -4.07 -1.15
CA GLN A 111 -7.07 -4.57 0.17
C GLN A 111 -8.08 -5.72 0.04
N GLN A 112 -9.04 -5.60 -0.87
CA GLN A 112 -10.00 -6.66 -1.18
C GLN A 112 -9.29 -7.89 -1.74
N ARG A 113 -8.26 -7.72 -2.58
CA ARG A 113 -7.40 -8.82 -3.06
C ARG A 113 -6.75 -9.57 -1.89
N THR A 114 -6.14 -8.87 -0.94
CA THR A 114 -5.60 -9.48 0.28
C THR A 114 -6.68 -10.17 1.12
N ALA A 115 -7.86 -9.55 1.24
CA ALA A 115 -8.99 -10.13 1.96
C ALA A 115 -9.47 -11.45 1.32
N ILE A 116 -9.48 -11.57 -0.01
CA ILE A 116 -9.79 -12.83 -0.70
C ILE A 116 -8.77 -13.92 -0.36
N CYS A 117 -7.47 -13.59 -0.36
CA CYS A 117 -6.42 -14.54 0.03
C CYS A 117 -6.64 -15.06 1.46
N ASN A 118 -7.00 -14.15 2.38
CA ASN A 118 -7.33 -14.51 3.76
C ASN A 118 -8.64 -15.29 3.89
N ALA A 119 -9.63 -15.05 3.03
CA ALA A 119 -10.89 -15.80 3.01
C ALA A 119 -10.67 -17.26 2.59
N VAL A 120 -9.83 -17.50 1.58
CA VAL A 120 -9.43 -18.85 1.18
C VAL A 120 -8.68 -19.54 2.31
N LEU A 121 -7.72 -18.86 2.95
CA LEU A 121 -6.99 -19.44 4.07
C LEU A 121 -7.90 -19.73 5.28
N ALA A 122 -8.83 -18.83 5.62
CA ALA A 122 -9.82 -19.06 6.68
C ALA A 122 -10.69 -20.29 6.38
N ALA A 123 -11.15 -20.45 5.14
CA ALA A 123 -11.88 -21.64 4.72
C ALA A 123 -11.04 -22.92 4.86
N ARG A 124 -9.74 -22.87 4.51
CA ARG A 124 -8.81 -23.99 4.71
C ARG A 124 -8.66 -24.34 6.19
N ILE A 125 -8.44 -23.35 7.06
CA ILE A 125 -8.27 -23.55 8.51
C ILE A 125 -9.50 -24.23 9.12
N MET A 126 -10.70 -23.86 8.65
CA MET A 126 -11.97 -24.39 9.15
C MET A 126 -12.46 -25.66 8.42
N ASN A 127 -11.76 -26.16 7.39
CA ASN A 127 -12.27 -27.17 6.46
C ASN A 127 -13.70 -26.83 5.93
N ALA A 128 -13.91 -25.56 5.64
CA ALA A 128 -15.18 -25.01 5.17
C ALA A 128 -15.23 -24.96 3.63
N THR A 129 -16.45 -24.96 3.10
CA THR A 129 -16.69 -24.66 1.69
C THR A 129 -16.83 -23.15 1.55
N LEU A 130 -15.92 -22.52 0.81
CA LEU A 130 -15.96 -21.09 0.54
C LEU A 130 -17.02 -20.80 -0.53
N VAL A 131 -17.96 -19.90 -0.24
CA VAL A 131 -18.78 -19.28 -1.27
C VAL A 131 -17.97 -18.13 -1.88
N LEU A 132 -18.07 -17.91 -3.20
CA LEU A 132 -17.35 -16.83 -3.88
C LEU A 132 -17.41 -15.51 -3.07
N PRO A 133 -16.25 -14.87 -2.80
CA PRO A 133 -16.22 -13.67 -1.99
C PRO A 133 -17.07 -12.54 -2.56
N GLU A 134 -17.76 -11.81 -1.68
CA GLU A 134 -18.46 -10.58 -2.03
C GLU A 134 -17.47 -9.41 -1.94
N LEU A 135 -17.43 -8.60 -2.98
CA LEU A 135 -16.60 -7.40 -3.03
C LEU A 135 -17.44 -6.20 -2.61
N ASP A 136 -16.92 -5.39 -1.70
CA ASP A 136 -17.58 -4.17 -1.29
C ASP A 136 -17.55 -3.16 -2.44
N THR A 137 -18.71 -2.58 -2.72
CA THR A 137 -18.95 -1.65 -3.84
C THR A 137 -18.72 -0.19 -3.43
N ASN A 138 -18.48 0.09 -2.15
CA ASN A 138 -18.36 1.44 -1.58
C ASN A 138 -16.91 1.95 -1.55
N SER A 139 -16.56 3.23 -1.75
CA SER A 139 -17.29 4.48 -2.01
C SER A 139 -16.59 5.38 -3.05
N PHE A 140 -15.48 4.92 -3.64
CA PHE A 140 -14.63 5.74 -4.50
C PHE A 140 -14.88 5.49 -6.00
N TRP A 141 -15.15 4.24 -6.39
CA TRP A 141 -15.17 3.82 -7.80
C TRP A 141 -16.57 3.40 -8.31
N HIS A 142 -17.58 3.32 -7.43
CA HIS A 142 -18.98 2.95 -7.73
C HIS A 142 -19.10 1.75 -8.70
N ASP A 143 -18.22 0.74 -8.55
CA ASP A 143 -18.17 -0.42 -9.44
C ASP A 143 -19.01 -1.57 -8.88
N GLU A 144 -20.03 -1.98 -9.63
CA GLU A 144 -20.93 -3.09 -9.29
C GLU A 144 -20.51 -4.43 -9.89
N SER A 145 -19.37 -4.47 -10.61
CA SER A 145 -18.84 -5.67 -11.27
C SER A 145 -18.71 -6.87 -10.32
N GLY A 146 -18.35 -6.61 -9.05
CA GLY A 146 -18.11 -7.64 -8.05
C GLY A 146 -17.01 -8.64 -8.44
N PHE A 147 -16.91 -9.75 -7.70
CA PHE A 147 -15.87 -10.76 -7.95
C PHE A 147 -15.94 -11.32 -9.36
N ARG A 148 -17.15 -11.65 -9.83
CA ARG A 148 -17.42 -12.24 -11.14
C ARG A 148 -17.17 -11.28 -12.30
N GLY A 149 -17.23 -9.97 -12.07
CA GLY A 149 -16.94 -8.98 -13.10
C GLY A 149 -15.44 -8.82 -13.35
N ILE A 150 -14.62 -8.98 -12.30
CA ILE A 150 -13.18 -8.70 -12.32
C ILE A 150 -12.34 -9.95 -12.59
N TYR A 151 -12.64 -11.06 -11.91
CA TYR A 151 -11.80 -12.26 -11.91
C TYR A 151 -12.38 -13.40 -12.76
N ASP A 152 -11.48 -14.26 -13.24
CA ASP A 152 -11.80 -15.51 -13.92
C ASP A 152 -12.23 -16.57 -12.89
N VAL A 153 -13.55 -16.71 -12.71
CA VAL A 153 -14.16 -17.57 -11.68
C VAL A 153 -13.81 -19.04 -11.88
N GLU A 154 -13.88 -19.53 -13.12
CA GLU A 154 -13.58 -20.92 -13.43
C GLU A 154 -12.11 -21.23 -13.12
N HIS A 155 -11.19 -20.36 -13.55
CA HIS A 155 -9.78 -20.48 -13.25
C HIS A 155 -9.52 -20.45 -11.73
N PHE A 156 -10.19 -19.58 -10.99
CA PHE A 156 -10.06 -19.46 -9.53
C PHE A 156 -10.44 -20.77 -8.82
N ILE A 157 -11.63 -21.32 -9.13
CA ILE A 157 -12.12 -22.57 -8.54
C ILE A 157 -11.19 -23.73 -8.94
N LYS A 158 -10.85 -23.84 -10.23
CA LYS A 158 -10.00 -24.92 -10.74
C LYS A 158 -8.59 -24.90 -10.15
N SER A 159 -8.01 -23.71 -9.95
CA SER A 159 -6.65 -23.56 -9.41
C SER A 159 -6.55 -23.95 -7.94
N LEU A 160 -7.64 -23.82 -7.18
CA LEU A 160 -7.68 -24.06 -5.74
C LEU A 160 -8.39 -25.38 -5.34
N ARG A 161 -8.75 -26.22 -6.33
CA ARG A 161 -9.53 -27.45 -6.10
C ARG A 161 -8.92 -28.45 -5.10
N TYR A 162 -7.60 -28.45 -4.95
CA TYR A 162 -6.88 -29.29 -3.97
C TYR A 162 -6.54 -28.55 -2.66
N ASP A 163 -6.95 -27.29 -2.54
CA ASP A 163 -6.72 -26.48 -1.35
C ASP A 163 -8.00 -26.35 -0.53
N VAL A 164 -9.04 -25.84 -1.18
CA VAL A 164 -10.31 -25.47 -0.56
C VAL A 164 -11.45 -25.75 -1.55
N ARG A 165 -12.58 -26.22 -1.02
CA ARG A 165 -13.81 -26.36 -1.81
C ARG A 165 -14.43 -25.00 -2.00
N ILE A 166 -14.69 -24.62 -3.25
CA ILE A 166 -15.26 -23.31 -3.58
C ILE A 166 -16.54 -23.53 -4.39
N VAL A 167 -17.60 -22.81 -4.01
CA VAL A 167 -18.88 -22.80 -4.72
C VAL A 167 -19.26 -21.38 -5.12
N GLU A 168 -19.98 -21.30 -6.23
CA GLU A 168 -20.44 -20.05 -6.82
C GLU A 168 -21.54 -19.35 -6.02
N SER A 169 -22.37 -20.13 -5.34
CA SER A 169 -23.45 -19.68 -4.47
C SER A 169 -23.78 -20.75 -3.44
N LEU A 170 -24.49 -20.37 -2.37
CA LEU A 170 -25.05 -21.35 -1.43
C LEU A 170 -25.99 -22.32 -2.15
N PRO A 171 -26.02 -23.61 -1.75
CA PRO A 171 -26.99 -24.56 -2.28
C PRO A 171 -28.41 -24.11 -1.92
N GLU A 172 -29.33 -24.32 -2.85
CA GLU A 172 -30.75 -24.09 -2.62
C GLU A 172 -31.34 -25.28 -1.85
N ILE A 173 -32.07 -25.00 -0.77
CA ILE A 173 -32.73 -26.04 0.02
C ILE A 173 -34.22 -26.00 -0.32
N PRO A 174 -34.84 -27.13 -0.72
CA PRO A 174 -36.28 -27.21 -0.87
C PRO A 174 -36.95 -26.99 0.49
N SER A 175 -37.82 -25.98 0.60
CA SER A 175 -38.58 -25.72 1.83
C SER A 175 -40.04 -25.39 1.47
N HIS A 176 -40.95 -26.30 1.79
CA HIS A 176 -42.40 -26.13 1.59
C HIS A 176 -42.78 -25.60 0.18
N GLY A 177 -42.29 -26.26 -0.88
CA GLY A 177 -42.61 -25.89 -2.26
C GLY A 177 -41.93 -24.63 -2.79
N LYS A 178 -41.04 -23.99 -2.01
CA LYS A 178 -40.20 -22.85 -2.43
C LYS A 178 -38.73 -23.17 -2.17
N THR A 179 -37.84 -22.78 -3.09
CA THR A 179 -36.39 -22.82 -2.84
C THR A 179 -36.01 -21.62 -1.97
N LYS A 180 -35.38 -21.88 -0.82
CA LYS A 180 -34.83 -20.82 0.05
C LYS A 180 -33.34 -21.05 0.29
N LYS A 181 -32.56 -19.98 0.19
CA LYS A 181 -31.15 -19.99 0.60
C LYS A 181 -31.06 -20.02 2.12
N LYS A 182 -30.17 -20.85 2.66
CA LYS A 182 -29.93 -20.93 4.10
C LYS A 182 -29.45 -19.57 4.62
N LYS A 183 -30.08 -19.06 5.69
CA LYS A 183 -29.71 -17.78 6.31
C LYS A 183 -28.33 -17.92 6.95
N ALA A 184 -27.41 -17.03 6.60
CA ALA A 184 -26.07 -17.03 7.18
C ALA A 184 -26.07 -16.32 8.54
N HIS A 185 -25.38 -16.90 9.52
CA HIS A 185 -25.12 -16.23 10.80
C HIS A 185 -23.99 -15.22 10.62
N GLN A 186 -24.31 -13.94 10.80
CA GLN A 186 -23.34 -12.87 10.60
C GLN A 186 -22.41 -12.74 11.80
N MET A 187 -21.11 -12.66 11.55
CA MET A 187 -20.09 -12.45 12.58
C MET A 187 -19.10 -11.38 12.12
N ARG A 188 -18.54 -10.66 13.09
CA ARG A 188 -17.45 -9.70 12.86
C ARG A 188 -16.18 -10.24 13.49
N PRO A 189 -15.21 -10.75 12.70
CA PRO A 189 -13.95 -11.22 13.26
C PRO A 189 -13.17 -10.09 13.95
N PRO A 190 -12.38 -10.40 14.99
CA PRO A 190 -11.39 -9.48 15.52
C PRO A 190 -10.40 -9.02 14.45
N ARG A 191 -9.77 -7.87 14.65
CA ARG A 191 -8.70 -7.42 13.75
C ARG A 191 -7.50 -8.35 13.95
N ASP A 192 -6.87 -8.76 12.85
CA ASP A 192 -5.70 -9.65 12.86
C ASP A 192 -5.94 -10.93 13.68
N ALA A 193 -7.16 -11.49 13.58
CA ALA A 193 -7.54 -12.66 14.36
C ALA A 193 -6.59 -13.85 14.10
N PRO A 194 -6.12 -14.56 15.14
CA PRO A 194 -5.21 -15.68 14.97
C PRO A 194 -5.94 -16.89 14.35
N PRO A 195 -5.21 -17.85 13.75
CA PRO A 195 -5.80 -19.10 13.25
C PRO A 195 -6.62 -19.86 14.30
N SER A 196 -6.29 -19.74 15.59
CA SER A 196 -7.03 -20.36 16.69
C SER A 196 -8.48 -19.88 16.76
N TRP A 197 -8.73 -18.57 16.58
CA TRP A 197 -10.08 -17.99 16.56
C TRP A 197 -10.98 -18.64 15.50
N TYR A 198 -10.41 -18.95 14.34
CA TYR A 198 -11.11 -19.64 13.26
C TYR A 198 -11.39 -21.11 13.61
N LYS A 199 -10.44 -21.79 14.28
CA LYS A 199 -10.60 -23.19 14.72
C LYS A 199 -11.57 -23.35 15.90
N THR A 200 -11.83 -22.28 16.65
CA THR A 200 -12.73 -22.28 17.81
C THR A 200 -14.02 -21.53 17.51
N GLU A 201 -14.06 -20.21 17.74
CA GLU A 201 -15.29 -19.40 17.74
C GLU A 201 -16.01 -19.43 16.39
N ALA A 202 -15.29 -19.23 15.29
CA ALA A 202 -15.90 -19.24 13.96
C ALA A 202 -16.40 -20.62 13.56
N LEU A 203 -15.59 -21.66 13.82
CA LEU A 203 -15.94 -23.04 13.50
C LEU A 203 -17.12 -23.54 14.33
N GLU A 204 -17.21 -23.18 15.60
CA GLU A 204 -18.34 -23.51 16.48
C GLU A 204 -19.64 -22.92 15.92
N LYS A 205 -19.65 -21.63 15.58
CA LYS A 205 -20.80 -20.97 14.96
C LYS A 205 -21.13 -21.54 13.58
N MET A 206 -20.12 -21.97 12.83
CA MET A 206 -20.33 -22.66 11.56
C MET A 206 -21.01 -24.02 11.76
N LYS A 207 -20.63 -24.80 12.77
CA LYS A 207 -21.30 -26.08 13.07
C LYS A 207 -22.72 -25.87 13.57
N GLU A 208 -22.96 -24.84 14.38
CA GLU A 208 -24.29 -24.48 14.90
C GLU A 208 -25.26 -24.06 13.79
N HIS A 209 -24.82 -23.17 12.89
CA HIS A 209 -25.70 -22.56 11.88
C HIS A 209 -25.54 -23.15 10.48
N GLY A 210 -24.49 -23.93 10.22
CA GLY A 210 -24.08 -24.46 8.91
C GLY A 210 -23.59 -23.44 7.88
N VAL A 211 -23.94 -22.16 8.03
CA VAL A 211 -23.46 -21.06 7.18
C VAL A 211 -23.14 -19.86 8.07
N ILE A 212 -21.90 -19.37 7.99
CA ILE A 212 -21.51 -18.10 8.62
C ILE A 212 -21.17 -17.06 7.56
N TYR A 213 -21.35 -15.79 7.91
CA TYR A 213 -21.03 -14.65 7.07
C TYR A 213 -20.12 -13.68 7.81
N LEU A 214 -18.85 -13.64 7.39
CA LEU A 214 -17.85 -12.76 7.98
C LEU A 214 -17.86 -11.41 7.27
N THR A 215 -18.30 -10.37 7.97
CA THR A 215 -18.35 -8.99 7.42
C THR A 215 -18.24 -7.94 8.53
N PRO A 216 -17.46 -6.86 8.34
CA PRO A 216 -16.51 -6.62 7.25
C PRO A 216 -15.25 -7.49 7.38
N PHE A 217 -14.69 -7.96 6.26
CA PHE A 217 -13.51 -8.85 6.22
C PHE A 217 -12.25 -8.21 5.60
N SER A 218 -11.80 -7.10 6.17
CA SER A 218 -10.49 -6.51 5.86
C SER A 218 -9.56 -6.62 7.07
N HIS A 219 -8.34 -7.12 6.87
CA HIS A 219 -7.36 -7.37 7.93
C HIS A 219 -7.94 -8.18 9.12
N ARG A 220 -8.64 -9.27 8.80
CA ARG A 220 -9.36 -10.12 9.77
C ARG A 220 -8.68 -11.46 10.05
N LEU A 221 -7.51 -11.72 9.49
CA LEU A 221 -6.69 -12.90 9.76
C LEU A 221 -5.26 -12.43 9.90
N ALA A 222 -4.57 -12.84 10.97
CA ALA A 222 -3.20 -12.42 11.29
C ALA A 222 -2.26 -12.57 10.09
N GLU A 223 -1.47 -11.53 9.79
CA GLU A 223 -0.54 -11.54 8.65
C GLU A 223 0.60 -12.53 8.89
N GLU A 224 1.24 -12.45 10.05
CA GLU A 224 2.30 -13.36 10.46
C GLU A 224 1.70 -14.61 11.13
N ILE A 225 1.79 -15.74 10.42
CA ILE A 225 1.40 -17.04 10.94
C ILE A 225 2.61 -17.96 10.86
N ASP A 226 2.92 -18.62 11.98
CA ASP A 226 3.99 -19.63 12.09
C ASP A 226 3.56 -20.97 11.45
N ASP A 227 3.14 -20.90 10.19
CA ASP A 227 2.88 -22.04 9.32
C ASP A 227 3.27 -21.63 7.88
N PRO A 228 4.42 -22.10 7.38
CA PRO A 228 4.89 -21.79 6.03
C PRO A 228 3.93 -22.22 4.92
N GLU A 229 3.09 -23.25 5.12
CA GLU A 229 2.10 -23.67 4.13
C GLU A 229 0.93 -22.71 4.03
N PHE A 230 0.55 -22.07 5.13
CA PHE A 230 -0.49 -21.03 5.11
C PHE A 230 -0.04 -19.82 4.31
N GLN A 231 1.22 -19.42 4.47
CA GLN A 231 1.80 -18.34 3.65
C GLN A 231 1.91 -18.76 2.17
N ARG A 232 2.32 -20.00 1.88
CA ARG A 232 2.34 -20.53 0.50
C ARG A 232 0.95 -20.53 -0.13
N LEU A 233 -0.09 -20.92 0.60
CA LEU A 233 -1.47 -20.85 0.11
C LEU A 233 -1.87 -19.41 -0.20
N ARG A 234 -1.60 -18.44 0.68
CA ARG A 234 -1.84 -17.02 0.38
C ARG A 234 -1.12 -16.57 -0.89
N CYS A 235 0.16 -16.90 -1.04
CA CYS A 235 0.91 -16.60 -2.25
C CYS A 235 0.29 -17.25 -3.50
N ARG A 236 -0.13 -18.53 -3.40
CA ARG A 236 -0.77 -19.26 -4.49
C ARG A 236 -2.10 -18.62 -4.90
N VAL A 237 -2.92 -18.25 -3.94
CA VAL A 237 -4.17 -17.53 -4.20
C VAL A 237 -3.88 -16.20 -4.88
N ASN A 238 -2.96 -15.41 -4.31
CA ASN A 238 -2.66 -14.06 -4.76
C ASN A 238 -2.06 -14.01 -6.16
N TYR A 239 -1.08 -14.86 -6.46
CA TYR A 239 -0.27 -14.77 -7.68
C TYR A 239 -0.72 -15.72 -8.79
N HIS A 240 -1.46 -16.79 -8.47
CA HIS A 240 -1.85 -17.80 -9.45
C HIS A 240 -3.36 -17.97 -9.58
N ALA A 241 -4.13 -17.99 -8.50
CA ALA A 241 -5.58 -18.20 -8.57
C ALA A 241 -6.35 -16.92 -8.94
N LEU A 242 -5.95 -15.77 -8.40
CA LEU A 242 -6.56 -14.47 -8.68
C LEU A 242 -6.08 -13.91 -10.01
N ARG A 243 -6.63 -14.46 -11.10
CA ARG A 243 -6.41 -14.01 -12.46
C ARG A 243 -7.59 -13.14 -12.92
N PHE A 244 -7.31 -12.00 -13.53
CA PHE A 244 -8.35 -11.18 -14.15
C PHE A 244 -9.02 -11.91 -15.31
N LYS A 245 -10.21 -11.44 -15.70
CA LYS A 245 -10.93 -12.00 -16.85
C LYS A 245 -10.05 -12.11 -18.10
N PRO A 246 -10.30 -13.13 -18.96
CA PRO A 246 -9.49 -13.36 -20.16
C PRO A 246 -9.33 -12.14 -21.07
N HIS A 247 -10.37 -11.31 -21.23
CA HIS A 247 -10.29 -10.11 -22.08
C HIS A 247 -9.37 -9.02 -21.48
N ILE A 248 -9.37 -8.84 -20.16
CA ILE A 248 -8.46 -7.91 -19.45
C ILE A 248 -7.02 -8.38 -19.63
N MET A 249 -6.77 -9.68 -19.42
CA MET A 249 -5.45 -10.29 -19.61
C MET A 249 -4.97 -10.18 -21.07
N LYS A 250 -5.84 -10.43 -22.05
CA LYS A 250 -5.54 -10.32 -23.48
C LYS A 250 -5.12 -8.88 -23.84
N LEU A 251 -5.87 -7.88 -23.35
CA LEU A 251 -5.55 -6.48 -23.58
C LEU A 251 -4.21 -6.09 -22.91
N SER A 252 -4.02 -6.45 -21.64
CA SER A 252 -2.78 -6.20 -20.90
C SER A 252 -1.56 -6.79 -21.63
N HIS A 253 -1.63 -8.05 -22.06
CA HIS A 253 -0.57 -8.68 -22.83
C HIS A 253 -0.33 -8.00 -24.18
N ALA A 254 -1.37 -7.50 -24.86
CA ALA A 254 -1.22 -6.78 -26.11
C ALA A 254 -0.48 -5.44 -25.92
N ILE A 255 -0.78 -4.70 -24.85
CA ILE A 255 -0.08 -3.46 -24.48
C ILE A 255 1.39 -3.76 -24.21
N VAL A 256 1.68 -4.72 -23.32
CA VAL A 256 3.06 -5.10 -22.97
C VAL A 256 3.84 -5.56 -24.20
N ARG A 257 3.21 -6.35 -25.09
CA ARG A 257 3.86 -6.80 -26.33
C ARG A 257 4.25 -5.63 -27.22
N LYS A 258 3.38 -4.64 -27.39
CA LYS A 258 3.67 -3.44 -28.19
C LYS A 258 4.81 -2.61 -27.59
N LEU A 259 4.79 -2.40 -26.27
CA LEU A 259 5.88 -1.67 -25.58
C LEU A 259 7.22 -2.39 -25.73
N ARG A 260 7.25 -3.72 -25.53
CA ARG A 260 8.48 -4.53 -25.71
C ARG A 260 8.99 -4.53 -27.15
N ALA A 261 8.09 -4.44 -28.14
CA ALA A 261 8.48 -4.35 -29.54
C ALA A 261 9.17 -3.03 -29.89
N GLN A 262 9.01 -1.98 -29.07
CA GLN A 262 9.69 -0.70 -29.22
C GLN A 262 11.00 -0.59 -28.41
N GLY A 263 11.32 -1.60 -27.60
CA GLY A 263 12.52 -1.64 -26.78
C GLY A 263 12.22 -1.92 -25.30
N HIS A 264 13.21 -1.67 -24.45
CA HIS A 264 13.04 -1.73 -23.00
C HIS A 264 12.14 -0.58 -22.53
N PHE A 265 11.28 -0.84 -21.54
CA PHE A 265 10.42 0.16 -20.96
C PHE A 265 10.39 0.03 -19.43
N MET A 266 10.15 1.15 -18.76
CA MET A 266 9.96 1.23 -17.31
C MET A 266 8.49 1.58 -17.03
N SER A 267 7.90 0.93 -16.03
CA SER A 267 6.55 1.22 -15.56
C SER A 267 6.62 1.73 -14.13
N ILE A 268 6.07 2.91 -13.88
CA ILE A 268 6.01 3.52 -12.55
C ILE A 268 4.54 3.70 -12.18
N HIS A 269 4.11 3.09 -11.08
CA HIS A 269 2.78 3.32 -10.52
C HIS A 269 2.85 4.48 -9.53
N LEU A 270 2.39 5.66 -9.96
CA LEU A 270 2.32 6.86 -9.13
C LEU A 270 0.90 6.98 -8.54
N ARG A 271 0.79 7.05 -7.22
CA ARG A 271 -0.49 7.21 -6.51
C ARG A 271 -0.57 8.60 -5.90
N PHE A 272 -1.45 9.45 -6.43
CA PHE A 272 -1.61 10.86 -6.04
C PHE A 272 -2.96 11.15 -5.37
N GLU A 273 -3.50 10.20 -4.63
CA GLU A 273 -4.77 10.40 -3.93
C GLU A 273 -4.56 11.38 -2.76
N MET A 274 -5.56 12.24 -2.50
CA MET A 274 -5.46 13.28 -1.46
C MET A 274 -5.18 12.71 -0.07
N ASP A 275 -5.68 11.50 0.21
CA ASP A 275 -5.39 10.78 1.45
C ASP A 275 -3.90 10.45 1.58
N MET A 276 -3.23 10.04 0.51
CA MET A 276 -1.79 9.77 0.52
C MET A 276 -0.93 11.04 0.66
N LEU A 277 -1.36 12.15 0.06
CA LEU A 277 -0.62 13.42 0.11
C LEU A 277 -0.77 14.13 1.48
N ALA A 278 -1.90 13.96 2.16
CA ALA A 278 -2.16 14.60 3.45
C ALA A 278 -1.37 14.02 4.63
N PHE A 279 -0.82 12.79 4.51
CA PHE A 279 0.00 12.16 5.54
C PHE A 279 1.52 12.22 5.24
N ALA A 280 1.93 12.96 4.21
CA ALA A 280 3.33 13.10 3.82
C ALA A 280 4.03 14.33 4.45
N GLY A 281 3.40 14.98 5.43
CA GLY A 281 3.91 16.19 6.10
C GLY A 281 4.00 16.05 7.62
#